data_AF-A0A1Y2HW81-F1
#
_entry.id   AF-A0A1Y2HW81-F1
#
_cell.length_a   1.000
_cell.length_b   1.000
_cell.length_c   1.000
_cell.angle_alpha   90.00
_cell.angle_beta   90.00
_cell.angle_gamma   90.00
#
_symmetry.space_group_name_H-M   'P 1'
#
loop_
_entity.id
_entity.type
_entity.pdbx_description
1 polymer ?
#
loop_
_entity_poly.entity_id
_entity_poly.type
_entity_poly.pdbx_seq_one_letter_code
_entity_poly.pdbx_strand_id
1 'polypeptide(L)'
;MAAPSGSDERLRPQTIHEVFKTQWEAAARDDPATKSVPKISKEALDLMSELTRLFVVEAVHRSATIGIARARKDRRNQLLGLNLGGDESKPELKLEDVEVALPQLLLDFS
;
A
#
# COMPACT_ATOMS: atom_id res chain seq x y z
N MET A 1 -27.53 -17.03 1.88
CA MET A 1 -26.86 -15.78 1.45
C MET A 1 -25.38 -16.11 1.29
N ALA A 2 -24.88 -16.14 0.06
CA ALA A 2 -23.47 -16.42 -0.20
C ALA A 2 -22.64 -15.16 0.11
N ALA A 3 -21.57 -15.32 0.90
CA ALA A 3 -20.59 -14.27 1.09
C ALA A 3 -19.99 -13.87 -0.27
N PRO A 4 -19.69 -12.59 -0.53
CA PRO A 4 -18.94 -12.24 -1.72
C PRO A 4 -17.59 -12.96 -1.64
N SER A 5 -17.34 -13.86 -2.60
CA SER A 5 -16.04 -14.47 -2.79
C SER A 5 -15.08 -13.34 -3.12
N GLY A 6 -14.35 -12.85 -2.11
CA GLY A 6 -13.18 -12.03 -2.34
C GLY A 6 -12.26 -12.85 -3.22
N SER A 7 -12.20 -12.52 -4.51
CA SER A 7 -11.16 -13.03 -5.37
C SER A 7 -9.86 -12.72 -4.64
N ASP A 8 -9.10 -13.75 -4.34
CA ASP A 8 -7.74 -13.66 -3.85
C ASP A 8 -6.94 -13.00 -4.99
N GLU A 9 -7.05 -11.67 -5.10
CA GLU A 9 -6.41 -10.82 -6.11
C GLU A 9 -4.93 -10.77 -5.79
N ARG A 10 -4.29 -11.90 -6.01
CA ARG A 10 -2.83 -12.01 -5.92
C ARG A 10 -2.25 -11.29 -7.12
N LEU A 11 -1.27 -10.43 -6.85
CA LEU A 11 -0.51 -9.82 -7.92
C LEU A 11 0.18 -10.93 -8.73
N ARG A 12 0.09 -10.87 -10.05
CA ARG A 12 0.76 -11.88 -10.88
C ARG A 12 2.27 -11.66 -10.75
N PRO A 13 3.08 -12.71 -10.52
CA PRO A 13 4.53 -12.58 -10.43
C PRO A 13 5.17 -11.91 -11.68
N GLN A 14 4.55 -12.09 -12.86
CA GLN A 14 4.98 -11.42 -14.09
C GLN A 14 4.83 -9.89 -14.00
N THR A 15 3.80 -9.39 -13.30
CA THR A 15 3.60 -7.95 -13.09
C THR A 15 4.73 -7.37 -12.23
N ILE A 16 5.17 -8.08 -11.19
CA ILE A 16 6.36 -7.70 -10.42
C ILE A 16 7.58 -7.60 -11.33
N HIS A 17 7.82 -8.63 -12.13
CA HIS A 17 8.96 -8.65 -13.06
C HIS A 17 8.92 -7.44 -14.03
N GLU A 18 7.75 -7.11 -14.59
CA GLU A 18 7.58 -5.96 -15.50
C GLU A 18 7.79 -4.61 -14.80
N VAL A 19 7.29 -4.46 -13.57
CA VAL A 19 7.45 -3.23 -12.77
C VAL A 19 8.92 -2.94 -12.47
N PHE A 20 9.70 -3.98 -12.15
CA PHE A 20 11.10 -3.83 -11.76
C PHE A 20 12.10 -3.92 -12.93
N LYS A 21 11.64 -4.37 -14.10
CA LYS A 21 12.49 -4.59 -15.29
C LYS A 21 13.27 -3.33 -15.68
N THR A 22 12.61 -2.17 -15.65
CA THR A 22 13.22 -0.91 -16.08
C THR A 22 14.33 -0.46 -15.11
N GLN A 23 14.15 -0.63 -13.79
CA GLN A 23 15.20 -0.34 -12.80
C GLN A 23 16.36 -1.34 -12.91
N TRP A 24 16.08 -2.62 -13.15
CA TRP A 24 17.13 -3.63 -13.35
C TRP A 24 17.94 -3.39 -14.62
N GLU A 25 17.29 -3.00 -15.71
CA GLU A 25 17.97 -2.64 -16.96
C GLU A 25 18.78 -1.34 -16.83
N ALA A 26 18.35 -0.40 -15.99
CA ALA A 26 19.15 0.78 -15.64
C ALA A 26 20.39 0.38 -14.82
N ALA A 27 20.20 -0.39 -13.75
CA ALA A 27 21.30 -0.87 -12.92
C ALA A 27 22.34 -1.71 -13.70
N ALA A 28 21.88 -2.58 -14.60
CA ALA A 28 22.75 -3.39 -15.46
C ALA A 28 23.51 -2.58 -16.52
N ARG A 29 23.03 -1.36 -16.86
CA ARG A 29 23.75 -0.44 -17.75
C ARG A 29 24.85 0.32 -17.01
N ASP A 30 24.61 0.68 -15.76
CA ASP A 30 25.50 1.52 -14.97
C ASP A 30 26.61 0.73 -14.24
N ASP A 31 26.44 -0.58 -14.03
CA ASP A 31 27.45 -1.45 -13.41
C ASP A 31 28.07 -2.46 -14.41
N PRO A 32 29.36 -2.28 -14.80
CA PRO A 32 30.08 -3.17 -15.71
C PRO A 32 30.23 -4.62 -15.21
N ALA A 33 30.04 -4.88 -13.91
CA ALA A 33 30.08 -6.22 -13.32
C ALA A 33 28.79 -7.02 -13.57
N THR A 34 27.65 -6.34 -13.67
CA THR A 34 26.32 -6.92 -13.98
C THR A 34 25.96 -6.70 -15.45
N LYS A 35 26.65 -7.40 -16.35
CA LYS A 35 26.43 -7.31 -17.82
C LYS A 35 25.04 -7.75 -18.32
N SER A 36 24.11 -8.09 -17.43
CA SER A 36 22.76 -8.55 -17.77
C SER A 36 21.78 -8.29 -16.62
N VAL A 37 20.51 -8.09 -16.97
CA VAL A 37 19.38 -8.10 -16.03
C VAL A 37 19.50 -9.32 -15.09
N PRO A 38 19.33 -9.15 -13.77
CA PRO A 38 19.42 -10.25 -12.81
C PRO A 38 18.48 -11.39 -13.21
N LYS A 39 18.99 -12.62 -13.26
CA LYS A 39 18.16 -13.81 -13.40
C LYS A 39 17.51 -14.10 -12.05
N ILE A 40 16.23 -13.74 -11.92
CA ILE A 40 15.46 -13.96 -10.70
C ILE A 40 14.72 -15.28 -10.83
N SER A 41 14.81 -16.13 -9.79
CA SER A 41 14.09 -17.40 -9.77
C SER A 41 12.58 -17.17 -9.64
N LYS A 42 11.78 -18.16 -10.04
CA LYS A 42 10.33 -18.08 -9.90
C LYS A 42 9.93 -17.91 -8.43
N GLU A 43 10.61 -18.61 -7.52
CA GLU A 43 10.36 -18.55 -6.07
C GLU A 43 10.61 -17.14 -5.52
N ALA A 44 11.64 -16.45 -6.02
CA ALA A 44 11.93 -15.07 -5.64
C ALA A 44 10.88 -14.09 -6.19
N LEU A 45 10.40 -14.29 -7.43
CA LEU A 45 9.28 -13.50 -7.99
C LEU A 45 7.98 -13.71 -7.20
N ASP A 46 7.68 -14.96 -6.83
CA ASP A 46 6.52 -15.32 -6.02
C ASP A 46 6.61 -14.65 -4.63
N LEU A 47 7.79 -14.66 -4.00
CA LEU A 47 8.01 -13.97 -2.73
C LEU A 47 7.86 -12.44 -2.84
N MET A 48 8.40 -11.83 -3.89
CA MET A 48 8.24 -10.38 -4.12
C MET A 48 6.78 -9.99 -4.38
N SER A 49 6.00 -10.86 -5.02
CA SER A 49 4.56 -10.64 -5.17
C SER A 49 3.86 -10.61 -3.82
N GLU A 50 4.17 -11.58 -2.94
CA GLU A 50 3.58 -11.62 -1.59
C GLU A 50 4.03 -10.44 -0.73
N LEU A 51 5.32 -10.05 -0.79
CA LEU A 51 5.83 -8.87 -0.09
C LEU A 51 5.13 -7.59 -0.56
N THR A 52 4.90 -7.45 -1.87
CA THR A 52 4.16 -6.31 -2.43
C THR A 52 2.72 -6.29 -1.93
N ARG A 53 2.07 -7.46 -1.87
CA ARG A 53 0.72 -7.60 -1.29
C ARG A 53 0.69 -7.15 0.16
N LEU A 54 1.64 -7.61 0.97
CA LEU A 54 1.76 -7.24 2.38
C LEU A 54 1.98 -5.73 2.55
N PHE A 55 2.83 -5.12 1.73
CA PHE A 55 3.04 -3.67 1.73
C PHE A 55 1.73 -2.90 1.50
N VAL A 56 0.95 -3.30 0.48
CA VAL A 56 -0.34 -2.64 0.17
C VAL A 56 -1.35 -2.84 1.29
N VAL A 57 -1.45 -4.04 1.85
CA VAL A 57 -2.36 -4.33 2.97
C VAL A 57 -1.99 -3.51 4.19
N GLU A 58 -0.70 -3.41 4.52
CA GLU A 58 -0.22 -2.62 5.65
C GLU A 58 -0.46 -1.11 5.45
N ALA A 59 -0.23 -0.61 4.23
CA ALA A 59 -0.54 0.76 3.85
C ALA A 59 -2.02 1.10 4.09
N VAL A 60 -2.92 0.24 3.59
CA VAL A 60 -4.37 0.39 3.76
C VAL A 60 -4.77 0.30 5.24
N HIS A 61 -4.22 -0.66 5.98
CA HIS A 61 -4.53 -0.86 7.40
C HIS A 61 -4.14 0.36 8.26
N ARG A 62 -2.93 0.88 8.06
CA ARG A 62 -2.46 2.08 8.77
C ARG A 62 -3.29 3.31 8.43
N SER A 63 -3.54 3.51 7.14
CA SER A 63 -4.37 4.62 6.66
C SER A 63 -5.79 4.53 7.23
N ALA A 64 -6.38 3.33 7.28
CA ALA A 64 -7.72 3.12 7.85
C ALA A 64 -7.75 3.45 9.34
N THR A 65 -6.71 3.06 10.08
CA THR A 65 -6.56 3.38 11.50
C THR A 65 -6.51 4.89 11.74
N ILE A 66 -5.75 5.62 10.91
CA ILE A 66 -5.66 7.08 10.96
C ILE A 66 -7.01 7.72 10.60
N GLY A 67 -7.66 7.26 9.53
CA GLY A 67 -8.97 7.75 9.10
C GLY A 67 -10.07 7.55 10.15
N ILE A 68 -10.07 6.42 10.86
CA ILE A 68 -10.98 6.16 11.99
C ILE A 68 -10.70 7.13 13.14
N ALA A 69 -9.43 7.36 13.48
CA ALA A 69 -9.05 8.29 14.54
C ALA A 69 -9.48 9.73 14.21
N ARG A 70 -9.29 10.16 12.96
CA ARG A 70 -9.78 11.45 12.45
C ARG A 70 -11.29 11.54 12.57
N ALA A 71 -12.04 10.58 12.04
CA ALA A 71 -13.51 10.58 12.09
C ALA A 71 -14.05 10.66 13.53
N ARG A 72 -13.41 9.98 14.49
CA ARG A 72 -13.73 10.07 15.91
C ARG A 72 -13.48 11.48 16.47
N LYS A 73 -12.37 12.12 16.10
CA LYS A 73 -12.04 13.49 16.50
C LYS A 73 -13.04 14.49 15.92
N ASP A 74 -13.42 14.35 14.65
CA ASP A 74 -14.37 15.23 13.99
C ASP A 74 -15.77 15.11 14.60
N ARG A 75 -16.23 13.88 14.86
CA ARG A 75 -17.50 13.65 15.58
C ARG A 75 -17.49 14.28 16.96
N ARG A 76 -16.38 14.16 17.71
CA ARG A 76 -16.24 14.84 19.01
C ARG A 76 -16.33 16.36 18.85
N ASN A 77 -15.69 16.94 17.85
CA ASN A 77 -15.75 18.38 17.60
C ASN A 77 -17.17 18.85 17.22
N GLN A 78 -17.91 18.06 16.43
CA GLN A 78 -19.31 18.33 16.11
C GLN A 78 -20.19 18.33 17.36
N LEU A 79 -20.04 17.31 18.22
CA LEU A 79 -20.77 17.22 19.50
C LEU A 79 -20.47 18.38 20.45
N LEU A 80 -19.27 18.96 20.36
CA LEU A 80 -18.87 20.13 21.13
C LEU A 80 -19.29 21.46 20.48
N GLY A 81 -20.03 21.44 19.36
CA GLY A 81 -20.46 22.63 18.63
C GLY A 81 -19.32 23.36 17.91
N LEU A 82 -18.16 22.72 17.76
CA LEU A 82 -16.96 23.31 17.16
C LEU A 82 -16.93 23.17 15.63
N ASN A 83 -17.80 22.33 15.05
CA ASN A 83 -17.97 22.16 13.60
C ASN A 83 -19.46 21.93 13.26
N LEU A 84 -20.07 22.78 12.41
CA LEU A 84 -21.50 22.76 12.05
C LEU A 84 -21.82 22.07 10.71
N GLY A 85 -20.83 21.48 10.04
CA GLY A 85 -21.02 20.75 8.78
C GLY A 85 -20.51 19.32 8.91
N GLY A 86 -21.41 18.35 8.94
CA GLY A 86 -21.02 16.95 9.03
C GLY A 86 -22.19 16.00 8.85
N ASP A 87 -22.27 15.43 7.65
CA ASP A 87 -23.14 14.31 7.33
C ASP A 87 -22.70 13.06 8.14
N GLU A 88 -23.64 12.23 8.60
CA GLU A 88 -23.37 10.99 9.35
C GLU A 88 -22.83 9.86 8.45
N SER A 89 -21.92 10.18 7.54
CA SER A 89 -21.32 9.19 6.65
C SER A 89 -20.32 8.32 7.41
N LYS A 90 -20.23 7.06 6.98
CA LYS A 90 -19.25 6.10 7.50
C LYS A 90 -17.84 6.66 7.35
N PRO A 91 -16.88 6.28 8.23
CA PRO A 91 -15.49 6.70 8.09
C PRO A 91 -14.99 6.38 6.68
N GLU A 92 -14.66 7.42 5.93
CA GLU A 92 -14.07 7.32 4.60
C GLU A 92 -12.54 7.47 4.72
N LEU A 93 -11.81 6.64 3.96
CA LEU A 93 -10.37 6.75 3.82
C LEU A 93 -10.07 7.90 2.87
N LYS A 94 -9.26 8.88 3.31
CA LYS A 94 -8.83 9.99 2.44
C LYS A 94 -7.35 9.90 2.15
N LEU A 95 -6.92 10.63 1.12
CA LEU A 95 -5.52 10.69 0.71
C LEU A 95 -4.60 11.13 1.86
N GLU A 96 -5.06 12.08 2.68
CA GLU A 96 -4.25 12.60 3.80
C GLU A 96 -3.96 11.52 4.86
N ASP A 97 -4.84 10.52 4.99
CA ASP A 97 -4.61 9.40 5.92
C ASP A 97 -3.45 8.52 5.42
N VAL A 98 -3.32 8.37 4.11
CA VAL A 98 -2.22 7.65 3.46
C VAL A 98 -0.93 8.42 3.63
N GLU A 99 -0.95 9.72 3.34
CA GLU A 99 0.24 10.59 3.48
C GLU A 99 0.82 10.57 4.90
N VAL A 100 -0.03 10.51 5.92
CA VAL A 100 0.41 10.40 7.33
C VAL A 100 0.98 9.01 7.64
N ALA A 101 0.47 7.95 7.00
CA ALA A 101 0.97 6.59 7.21
C ALA A 101 2.32 6.32 6.51
N LEU A 102 2.57 6.99 5.38
CA LEU A 102 3.69 6.70 4.49
C LEU A 102 5.08 6.75 5.15
N PRO A 103 5.45 7.76 5.98
CA PRO A 103 6.81 7.85 6.50
C PRO A 103 7.25 6.61 7.29
N GLN A 104 6.43 6.17 8.25
CA GLN A 104 6.75 4.98 9.03
C GLN A 104 6.61 3.70 8.20
N LEU A 105 5.63 3.64 7.28
CA LEU A 105 5.51 2.50 6.36
C LEU A 105 6.78 2.31 5.54
N LEU A 106 7.38 3.38 5.02
CA LEU A 106 8.61 3.30 4.23
C LEU A 106 9.82 2.90 5.08
N LEU A 107 9.89 3.33 6.35
CA LEU A 107 10.94 2.91 7.28
C LEU A 107 10.85 1.43 7.67
N ASP A 108 9.65 0.87 7.72
CA ASP A 108 9.47 -0.55 8.08
C ASP A 108 9.81 -1.50 6.92
N PHE A 109 9.92 -0.99 5.69
CA PHE A 109 10.23 -1.74 4.47
C PHE A 109 11.60 -1.35 3.86
N SER A 110 12.42 -0.58 4.59
CA SER A 110 13.76 -0.13 4.17
C SER A 110 14.86 -1.13 4.46
#